data_AF-A0A1E4TH75-F1
#
_entry.id   AF-A0A1E4TH75-F1
#
_cell.length_a   1.000
_cell.length_b   1.000
_cell.length_c   1.000
_cell.angle_alpha   90.00
_cell.angle_beta   90.00
_cell.angle_gamma   90.00
#
_symmetry.space_group_name_H-M   'P 1'
#
loop_
_entity.id
_entity.type
_entity.pdbx_description
1 polymer ?
#
loop_
_entity_poly.entity_id
_entity_poly.type
_entity_poly.pdbx_seq_one_letter_code
_entity_poly.pdbx_strand_id
1 'polypeptide(L)'
;MPSDIDTTKRTQRRKGRISDSNKENTDDGITKSKELGPPTPESSIDLPDPNDVTSPTELLQQSIQLLEEVKSIEPIEVSELVKYIETADAEARSYIKYLEDQLSELKSSPKSIDNQESDHLRKQLDLRTEELQNTKNVLARVKQELKLTTNELNNVKQELQTATNLLNDAKDETIVTKNLLETTNEANASTKDLLLKCQTELESTKVESQARLQKIQLLETQIADKDQNVEEFKEKVMNLQFDILENQKLITSMKSTATKSEQQSIIEAFSDLTNVIIRSAVIDSDSNTATFDCLQTSSKGDTIHYFLTIPHNSTDSYKSQLVLYKPQLDPVRDATVIEKLPDYLTATIEFSRDSLHKFFMNIVDGLER
;
A
#
# COMPACT_ATOMS: atom_id res chain seq x y z
N MET A 1 24.20 -28.28 -4.36
CA MET A 1 23.84 -29.62 -4.87
C MET A 1 23.08 -30.34 -3.75
N PRO A 2 22.01 -31.07 -4.10
CA PRO A 2 20.64 -30.69 -3.70
C PRO A 2 19.84 -31.90 -3.17
N SER A 3 18.59 -31.67 -2.77
CA SER A 3 17.41 -32.52 -3.08
C SER A 3 16.19 -31.89 -2.39
N ASP A 4 15.24 -31.31 -3.15
CA ASP A 4 14.09 -31.95 -3.84
C ASP A 4 12.85 -31.93 -2.90
N ILE A 5 11.85 -31.10 -3.16
CA ILE A 5 10.75 -31.22 -4.15
C ILE A 5 9.82 -32.41 -3.82
N ASP A 6 8.57 -32.14 -3.44
CA ASP A 6 7.34 -32.39 -4.24
C ASP A 6 6.08 -32.12 -3.38
N THR A 7 5.21 -31.15 -3.75
CA THR A 7 3.88 -31.29 -4.41
C THR A 7 2.85 -32.16 -3.66
N THR A 8 1.55 -31.84 -3.55
CA THR A 8 0.57 -31.59 -4.65
C THR A 8 -0.81 -31.16 -4.11
N LYS A 9 -1.49 -30.26 -4.86
CA LYS A 9 -2.89 -30.25 -5.35
C LYS A 9 -4.06 -30.66 -4.43
N ARG A 10 -5.14 -29.85 -4.40
CA ARG A 10 -6.45 -30.24 -5.01
C ARG A 10 -7.45 -29.09 -5.18
N THR A 11 -7.85 -28.87 -6.43
CA THR A 11 -9.00 -28.08 -6.90
C THR A 11 -10.31 -28.86 -6.70
N GLN A 12 -11.42 -28.20 -6.34
CA GLN A 12 -12.76 -28.71 -6.66
C GLN A 12 -13.74 -27.60 -7.04
N ARG A 13 -14.22 -27.74 -8.28
CA ARG A 13 -15.38 -27.09 -8.89
C ARG A 13 -16.66 -27.54 -8.18
N ARG A 14 -17.65 -26.65 -8.04
CA ARG A 14 -19.06 -27.04 -7.95
C ARG A 14 -19.94 -26.17 -8.85
N LYS A 15 -20.47 -26.83 -9.88
CA LYS A 15 -21.62 -26.43 -10.70
C LYS A 15 -22.90 -26.96 -10.04
N GLY A 16 -24.00 -26.27 -10.27
CA GLY A 16 -25.38 -26.70 -10.00
C GLY A 16 -26.16 -25.54 -9.36
N ARG A 17 -27.41 -25.25 -9.70
CA ARG A 17 -28.39 -25.95 -10.54
C ARG A 17 -29.54 -24.96 -10.75
N ILE A 18 -30.13 -25.01 -11.94
CA ILE A 18 -31.34 -24.28 -12.37
C ILE A 18 -32.56 -24.79 -11.60
N SER A 19 -33.48 -23.89 -11.25
CA SER A 19 -34.91 -24.20 -11.13
C SER A 19 -35.75 -22.95 -11.35
N ASP A 20 -36.63 -23.07 -12.36
CA ASP A 20 -37.66 -22.14 -12.79
C ASP A 20 -38.81 -21.99 -11.79
N SER A 21 -39.48 -20.83 -11.80
CA SER A 21 -40.96 -20.64 -11.81
C SER A 21 -41.28 -19.15 -11.53
N ASN A 22 -41.72 -18.38 -12.54
CA ASN A 22 -43.10 -18.17 -13.01
C ASN A 22 -43.87 -17.05 -12.29
N LYS A 23 -44.14 -15.94 -13.01
CA LYS A 23 -45.47 -15.32 -13.32
C LYS A 23 -45.35 -13.80 -13.52
N GLU A 24 -45.55 -13.33 -14.75
CA GLU A 24 -46.80 -12.71 -15.25
C GLU A 24 -47.08 -11.33 -14.62
N ASN A 25 -46.85 -10.27 -15.40
CA ASN A 25 -47.95 -9.45 -15.93
C ASN A 25 -47.42 -8.42 -16.94
N THR A 26 -47.89 -8.60 -18.17
CA THR A 26 -47.90 -7.61 -19.25
C THR A 26 -49.08 -6.66 -19.05
N ASP A 27 -48.87 -5.35 -19.20
CA ASP A 27 -49.92 -4.48 -19.70
C ASP A 27 -49.33 -3.33 -20.53
N ASP A 28 -49.83 -3.22 -21.75
CA ASP A 28 -49.46 -2.29 -22.80
C ASP A 28 -50.28 -0.99 -22.66
N GLY A 29 -49.60 0.15 -22.74
CA GLY A 29 -50.26 1.46 -22.63
C GLY A 29 -49.56 2.54 -23.44
N ILE A 30 -49.60 2.42 -24.76
CA ILE A 30 -49.21 3.46 -25.71
C ILE A 30 -50.22 4.61 -25.66
N THR A 31 -49.81 5.81 -25.25
CA THR A 31 -50.44 7.06 -25.71
C THR A 31 -49.46 8.24 -25.83
N LYS A 32 -49.22 8.61 -27.09
CA LYS A 32 -49.14 9.97 -27.67
C LYS A 32 -48.27 11.04 -26.99
N SER A 33 -47.17 11.31 -27.68
CA SER A 33 -46.44 12.58 -27.74
C SER A 33 -47.36 13.77 -27.95
N LYS A 34 -47.17 14.83 -27.15
CA LYS A 34 -47.63 16.18 -27.43
C LYS A 34 -46.46 17.13 -27.22
N GLU A 35 -46.02 17.75 -28.32
CA GLU A 35 -45.04 18.83 -28.37
C GLU A 35 -45.42 19.95 -27.41
N LEU A 36 -44.49 20.36 -26.55
CA LEU A 36 -44.48 21.68 -25.92
C LEU A 36 -43.33 22.48 -26.52
N GLY A 37 -43.64 23.72 -26.92
CA GLY A 37 -42.75 24.66 -27.60
C GLY A 37 -41.63 25.23 -26.75
N PRO A 38 -40.85 26.18 -27.30
CA PRO A 38 -39.57 26.61 -26.77
C PRO A 38 -39.71 27.43 -25.48
N PRO A 39 -38.72 27.36 -24.57
CA PRO A 39 -38.76 28.13 -23.34
C PRO A 39 -38.53 29.62 -23.61
N THR A 40 -39.42 30.45 -23.07
CA THR A 40 -39.24 31.91 -22.91
C THR A 40 -38.05 32.22 -22.01
N PRO A 41 -37.32 33.34 -22.25
CA PRO A 41 -36.14 33.69 -21.47
C PRO A 41 -36.56 34.20 -20.09
N GLU A 42 -36.11 33.51 -19.05
CA GLU A 42 -36.23 33.96 -17.67
C GLU A 42 -35.35 35.21 -17.45
N SER A 43 -35.94 36.13 -16.70
CA SER A 43 -35.35 37.38 -16.23
C SER A 43 -34.03 37.15 -15.51
N SER A 44 -32.98 37.82 -15.98
CA SER A 44 -31.74 38.04 -15.24
C SER A 44 -32.04 38.67 -13.89
N ILE A 45 -31.93 37.88 -12.83
CA ILE A 45 -31.71 38.39 -11.49
C ILE A 45 -30.22 38.66 -11.42
N ASP A 46 -29.84 39.94 -11.44
CA ASP A 46 -28.47 40.37 -11.16
C ASP A 46 -28.09 39.87 -9.77
N LEU A 47 -27.19 38.88 -9.73
CA LEU A 47 -26.47 38.50 -8.53
C LEU A 47 -25.63 39.72 -8.11
N PRO A 48 -25.70 40.17 -6.84
CA PRO A 48 -24.83 41.23 -6.35
C PRO A 48 -23.36 40.80 -6.49
N ASP A 49 -22.52 41.76 -6.89
CA ASP A 49 -21.08 41.61 -7.09
C ASP A 49 -20.42 41.03 -5.82
N PRO A 50 -19.69 39.89 -5.91
CA PRO A 50 -19.03 39.27 -4.76
C PRO A 50 -17.90 40.12 -4.14
N ASN A 51 -17.62 41.31 -4.68
CA ASN A 51 -16.63 42.25 -4.13
C ASN A 51 -17.20 43.34 -3.21
N ASP A 52 -18.53 43.40 -3.00
CA ASP A 52 -19.16 44.42 -2.14
C ASP A 52 -19.60 43.86 -0.76
N VAL A 53 -18.80 42.94 -0.20
CA VAL A 53 -18.93 42.53 1.19
C VAL A 53 -17.88 43.30 1.97
N THR A 54 -18.32 44.37 2.64
CA THR A 54 -17.56 45.02 3.72
C THR A 54 -17.00 43.90 4.60
N SER A 55 -15.68 43.76 4.61
CA SER A 55 -15.04 42.60 5.22
C SER A 55 -15.50 42.49 6.68
N PRO A 56 -15.77 41.30 7.23
CA PRO A 56 -16.11 41.14 8.65
C PRO A 56 -15.13 41.89 9.58
N THR A 57 -13.89 42.08 9.13
CA THR A 57 -12.86 42.89 9.79
C THR A 57 -13.18 44.39 9.85
N GLU A 58 -13.77 44.97 8.81
CA GLU A 58 -14.14 46.40 8.75
C GLU A 58 -15.33 46.71 9.67
N LEU A 59 -16.34 45.84 9.73
CA LEU A 59 -17.46 45.97 10.67
C LEU A 59 -17.00 45.87 12.13
N LEU A 60 -16.01 45.01 12.40
CA LEU A 60 -15.39 44.90 13.72
C LEU A 60 -14.66 46.18 14.11
N GLN A 61 -13.92 46.76 13.16
CA GLN A 61 -13.12 47.96 13.37
C GLN A 61 -14.01 49.19 13.60
N GLN A 62 -15.13 49.28 12.87
CA GLN A 62 -16.16 50.30 13.08
C GLN A 62 -16.82 50.18 14.48
N SER A 63 -17.07 48.95 14.93
CA SER A 63 -17.65 48.68 16.26
C SER A 63 -16.70 49.08 17.39
N ILE A 64 -15.39 48.82 17.24
CA ILE A 64 -14.36 49.23 18.22
C ILE A 64 -14.25 50.76 18.31
N GLN A 65 -14.36 51.46 17.18
CA GLN A 65 -14.26 52.92 17.16
C GLN A 65 -15.45 53.61 17.85
N LEU A 66 -16.68 53.11 17.64
CA LEU A 66 -17.86 53.57 18.37
C LEU A 66 -17.74 53.31 19.88
N LEU A 67 -17.06 52.24 20.28
CA LEU A 67 -16.83 51.91 21.68
C LEU A 67 -15.83 52.83 22.40
N GLU A 68 -14.88 53.41 21.67
CA GLU A 68 -13.96 54.41 22.20
C GLU A 68 -14.63 55.77 22.38
N GLU A 69 -15.55 56.15 21.49
CA GLU A 69 -16.33 57.39 21.63
C GLU A 69 -17.24 57.39 22.86
N VAL A 70 -17.88 56.25 23.19
CA VAL A 70 -18.75 56.15 24.38
C VAL A 70 -17.98 56.27 25.69
N LYS A 71 -16.69 55.88 25.73
CA LYS A 71 -15.82 56.06 26.90
C LYS A 71 -15.50 57.52 27.20
N SER A 72 -15.65 58.42 26.23
CA SER A 72 -15.30 59.85 26.36
C SER A 72 -16.42 60.70 26.97
N ILE A 73 -17.59 60.13 27.27
CA ILE A 73 -18.69 60.88 27.88
C ILE A 73 -18.43 60.97 29.39
N GLU A 74 -17.98 62.13 29.86
CA GLU A 74 -17.81 62.40 31.30
C GLU A 74 -19.15 62.25 32.03
N PRO A 75 -19.20 61.54 33.16
CA PRO A 75 -20.42 61.41 33.95
C PRO A 75 -20.81 62.78 34.52
N ILE A 76 -22.00 63.26 34.17
CA ILE A 76 -22.60 64.45 34.78
C ILE A 76 -22.62 64.23 36.30
N GLU A 77 -21.98 65.11 37.06
CA GLU A 77 -21.89 65.00 38.52
C GLU A 77 -23.28 65.21 39.16
N VAL A 78 -24.03 64.11 39.30
CA VAL A 78 -25.30 64.03 40.04
C VAL A 78 -25.18 64.63 41.46
N SER A 79 -23.97 64.62 42.02
CA SER A 79 -23.61 65.25 43.29
C SER A 79 -23.92 66.76 43.36
N GLU A 80 -23.69 67.51 42.28
CA GLU A 80 -23.92 68.96 42.26
C GLU A 80 -25.42 69.28 42.21
N LEU A 81 -26.18 68.53 41.41
CA LEU A 81 -27.64 68.66 41.32
C LEU A 81 -28.33 68.33 42.65
N VAL A 82 -27.89 67.29 43.36
CA VAL A 82 -28.43 66.93 44.68
C VAL A 82 -28.20 68.06 45.69
N LYS A 83 -26.99 68.64 45.73
CA LYS A 83 -26.67 69.78 46.63
C LYS A 83 -27.53 71.02 46.33
N TYR A 84 -27.75 71.32 45.05
CA TYR A 84 -28.58 72.45 44.64
C TYR A 84 -30.03 72.29 45.15
N ILE A 85 -30.57 71.08 45.05
CA ILE A 85 -31.94 70.80 45.48
C ILE A 85 -32.08 70.79 47.01
N GLU A 86 -31.12 70.22 47.74
CA GLU A 86 -31.11 70.27 49.20
C GLU A 86 -31.09 71.71 49.73
N THR A 87 -30.34 72.59 49.05
CA THR A 87 -30.28 74.02 49.37
C THR A 87 -31.63 74.70 49.12
N ALA A 88 -32.27 74.41 47.98
CA ALA A 88 -33.59 74.95 47.65
C ALA A 88 -34.71 74.49 48.61
N ASP A 89 -34.70 73.22 49.07
CA ASP A 89 -35.67 72.76 50.09
C ASP A 89 -35.46 73.45 51.44
N ALA A 90 -34.20 73.70 51.83
CA ALA A 90 -33.87 74.42 53.06
C ALA A 90 -34.35 75.89 53.01
N GLU A 91 -34.18 76.56 51.88
CA GLU A 91 -34.68 77.92 51.65
C GLU A 91 -36.21 77.97 51.68
N ALA A 92 -36.88 77.05 50.98
CA ALA A 92 -38.34 76.97 50.97
C ALA A 92 -38.95 76.72 52.36
N ARG A 93 -38.33 75.85 53.16
CA ARG A 93 -38.74 75.62 54.56
C ARG A 93 -38.54 76.86 55.43
N SER A 94 -37.45 77.59 55.21
CA SER A 94 -37.16 78.83 55.94
C SER A 94 -38.19 79.92 55.62
N TYR A 95 -38.60 80.03 54.34
CA TYR A 95 -39.65 80.96 53.92
C TYR A 95 -41.03 80.60 54.45
N ILE A 96 -41.39 79.30 54.45
CA ILE A 96 -42.63 78.80 55.07
C ILE A 96 -42.67 79.16 56.56
N LYS A 97 -41.56 78.93 57.28
CA LYS A 97 -41.45 79.29 58.70
C LYS A 97 -41.63 80.79 58.93
N TYR A 98 -41.01 81.62 58.08
CA TYR A 98 -41.20 83.08 58.13
C TYR A 98 -42.67 83.48 57.96
N LEU A 99 -43.39 82.88 57.01
CA LEU A 99 -44.83 83.14 56.83
C LEU A 99 -45.67 82.66 58.02
N GLU A 100 -45.31 81.52 58.64
CA GLU A 100 -45.97 81.00 59.85
C GLU A 100 -45.76 81.91 61.06
N ASP A 101 -44.56 82.47 61.23
CA ASP A 101 -44.23 83.42 62.28
C ASP A 101 -45.00 84.75 62.07
N GLN A 102 -45.04 85.28 60.84
CA GLN A 102 -45.83 86.47 60.47
C GLN A 102 -47.33 86.28 60.72
N LEU A 103 -47.88 85.10 60.37
CA LEU A 103 -49.27 84.76 60.66
C LEU A 103 -49.54 84.67 62.17
N SER A 104 -48.59 84.20 62.96
CA SER A 104 -48.71 84.10 64.41
C SER A 104 -48.69 85.49 65.08
N GLU A 105 -47.89 86.42 64.55
CA GLU A 105 -47.83 87.82 64.96
C GLU A 105 -49.16 88.55 64.63
N LEU A 106 -49.68 88.37 63.41
CA LEU A 106 -50.99 88.91 63.00
C LEU A 106 -52.16 88.37 63.84
N LYS A 107 -52.11 87.10 64.28
CA LYS A 107 -53.13 86.47 65.13
C LYS A 107 -53.08 86.94 66.60
N SER A 108 -51.93 87.38 67.08
CA SER A 108 -51.72 87.79 68.48
C SER A 108 -51.90 89.29 68.73
N SER A 109 -52.09 90.09 67.67
CA SER A 109 -52.33 91.53 67.77
C SER A 109 -53.62 91.87 68.56
N PRO A 110 -53.59 92.78 69.55
CA PRO A 110 -54.70 93.04 70.48
C PRO A 110 -55.90 93.74 69.82
N LYS A 111 -57.11 93.25 70.15
CA LYS A 111 -58.44 93.61 69.59
C LYS A 111 -58.97 95.03 69.88
N SER A 112 -58.11 96.04 70.04
CA SER A 112 -58.54 97.42 70.32
C SER A 112 -58.31 98.35 69.14
N ILE A 113 -58.87 98.01 67.99
CA ILE A 113 -58.70 98.76 66.74
C ILE A 113 -60.05 98.93 66.05
N ASP A 114 -60.26 100.12 65.50
CA ASP A 114 -61.43 100.57 64.72
C ASP A 114 -61.83 99.57 63.60
N ASN A 115 -63.13 99.50 63.28
CA ASN A 115 -63.71 98.44 62.42
C ASN A 115 -63.02 98.30 61.05
N GLN A 116 -62.50 99.40 60.50
CA GLN A 116 -61.90 99.44 59.16
C GLN A 116 -60.49 98.83 59.09
N GLU A 117 -59.69 98.95 60.16
CA GLU A 117 -58.34 98.38 60.24
C GLU A 117 -58.37 96.90 60.67
N SER A 118 -59.41 96.48 61.41
CA SER A 118 -59.70 95.06 61.67
C SER A 118 -60.03 94.29 60.38
N ASP A 119 -60.82 94.87 59.47
CA ASP A 119 -61.16 94.23 58.18
C ASP A 119 -59.94 94.14 57.25
N HIS A 120 -59.07 95.15 57.26
CA HIS A 120 -57.82 95.12 56.49
C HIS A 120 -56.85 94.03 56.99
N LEU A 121 -56.68 93.89 58.30
CA LEU A 121 -55.86 92.83 58.90
C LEU A 121 -56.42 91.43 58.64
N ARG A 122 -57.75 91.26 58.66
CA ARG A 122 -58.41 90.00 58.27
C ARG A 122 -58.11 89.64 56.82
N LYS A 123 -58.24 90.59 55.89
CA LYS A 123 -57.93 90.36 54.47
C LYS A 123 -56.46 89.99 54.25
N GLN A 124 -55.53 90.62 54.97
CA GLN A 124 -54.12 90.24 54.93
C GLN A 124 -53.87 88.84 55.50
N LEU A 125 -54.54 88.47 56.58
CA LEU A 125 -54.43 87.15 57.19
C LEU A 125 -54.96 86.05 56.27
N ASP A 126 -56.09 86.30 55.59
CA ASP A 126 -56.65 85.39 54.59
C ASP A 126 -55.70 85.21 53.40
N LEU A 127 -55.17 86.31 52.84
CA LEU A 127 -54.19 86.29 51.75
C LEU A 127 -52.92 85.53 52.15
N ARG A 128 -52.35 85.79 53.33
CA ARG A 128 -51.15 85.10 53.82
C ARG A 128 -51.40 83.62 54.10
N THR A 129 -52.60 83.26 54.56
CA THR A 129 -52.98 81.86 54.76
C THR A 129 -53.10 81.12 53.42
N GLU A 130 -53.65 81.79 52.40
CA GLU A 130 -53.73 81.25 51.04
C GLU A 130 -52.35 81.06 50.41
N GLU A 131 -51.45 82.05 50.54
CA GLU A 131 -50.06 81.97 50.09
C GLU A 131 -49.30 80.82 50.77
N LEU A 132 -49.46 80.66 52.09
CA LEU A 132 -48.85 79.56 52.84
C LEU A 132 -49.39 78.20 52.40
N GLN A 133 -50.70 78.08 52.16
CA GLN A 133 -51.28 76.83 51.69
C GLN A 133 -50.81 76.49 50.28
N ASN A 134 -50.72 77.48 49.40
CA ASN A 134 -50.24 77.30 48.03
C ASN A 134 -48.77 76.86 48.00
N THR A 135 -47.90 77.54 48.76
CA THR A 135 -46.47 77.16 48.87
C THR A 135 -46.27 75.76 49.44
N LYS A 136 -47.05 75.36 50.46
CA LYS A 136 -47.04 73.99 50.99
C LYS A 136 -47.45 72.96 49.93
N ASN A 137 -48.48 73.26 49.13
CA ASN A 137 -48.93 72.39 48.05
C ASN A 137 -47.87 72.25 46.94
N VAL A 138 -47.24 73.34 46.53
CA VAL A 138 -46.15 73.32 45.54
C VAL A 138 -44.95 72.50 46.06
N LEU A 139 -44.54 72.72 47.30
CA LEU A 139 -43.44 71.98 47.92
C LEU A 139 -43.74 70.46 47.97
N ALA A 140 -44.97 70.08 48.29
CA ALA A 140 -45.38 68.67 48.32
C ALA A 140 -45.31 68.03 46.91
N ARG A 141 -45.73 68.75 45.86
CA ARG A 141 -45.63 68.28 44.46
C ARG A 141 -44.17 68.11 44.04
N VAL A 142 -43.33 69.12 44.27
CA VAL A 142 -41.89 69.07 43.93
C VAL A 142 -41.20 67.90 44.64
N LYS A 143 -41.52 67.64 45.92
CA LYS A 143 -40.98 66.47 46.64
C LYS A 143 -41.40 65.14 46.03
N GLN A 144 -42.65 65.04 45.57
CA GLN A 144 -43.14 63.84 44.93
C GLN A 144 -42.45 63.62 43.57
N GLU A 145 -42.33 64.66 42.75
CA GLU A 145 -41.62 64.61 41.48
C GLU A 145 -40.15 64.20 41.68
N LEU A 146 -39.48 64.77 42.68
CA LEU A 146 -38.10 64.42 43.01
C LEU A 146 -37.93 62.95 43.40
N LYS A 147 -38.89 62.39 44.14
CA LYS A 147 -38.88 60.97 44.49
C LYS A 147 -39.04 60.09 43.26
N LEU A 148 -39.91 60.48 42.33
CA LEU A 148 -40.10 59.76 41.07
C LEU A 148 -38.84 59.82 40.21
N THR A 149 -38.26 61.00 40.01
CA THR A 149 -37.04 61.17 39.21
C THR A 149 -35.84 60.45 39.83
N THR A 150 -35.73 60.40 41.16
CA THR A 150 -34.69 59.63 41.86
C THR A 150 -34.84 58.13 41.59
N ASN A 151 -36.06 57.61 41.58
CA ASN A 151 -36.31 56.20 41.27
C ASN A 151 -35.99 55.88 39.81
N GLU A 152 -36.40 56.75 38.88
CA GLU A 152 -36.07 56.62 37.46
C GLU A 152 -34.56 56.64 37.23
N LEU A 153 -33.84 57.57 37.88
CA LEU A 153 -32.38 57.64 37.81
C LEU A 153 -31.70 56.36 38.32
N ASN A 154 -32.21 55.77 39.40
CA ASN A 154 -31.69 54.51 39.92
C ASN A 154 -31.94 53.34 38.96
N ASN A 155 -33.10 53.29 38.31
CA ASN A 155 -33.40 52.28 37.29
C ASN A 155 -32.47 52.44 36.08
N VAL A 156 -32.30 53.65 35.56
CA VAL A 156 -31.39 53.94 34.44
C VAL A 156 -29.95 53.55 34.79
N LYS A 157 -29.51 53.79 36.03
CA LYS A 157 -28.18 53.37 36.50
C LYS A 157 -28.02 51.85 36.51
N GLN A 158 -29.04 51.11 36.92
CA GLN A 158 -29.03 49.64 36.87
C GLN A 158 -29.00 49.14 35.43
N GLU A 159 -29.83 49.70 34.55
CA GLU A 159 -29.85 49.37 33.12
C GLU A 159 -28.47 49.63 32.48
N LEU A 160 -27.85 50.78 32.76
CA LEU A 160 -26.52 51.11 32.28
C LEU A 160 -25.45 50.11 32.77
N GLN A 161 -25.53 49.69 34.04
CA GLN A 161 -24.64 48.68 34.58
C GLN A 161 -24.82 47.33 33.88
N THR A 162 -26.07 46.91 33.64
CA THR A 162 -26.35 45.67 32.89
C THR A 162 -25.85 45.74 31.45
N ALA A 163 -26.07 46.86 30.76
CA ALA A 163 -25.57 47.07 29.39
C ALA A 163 -24.03 47.06 29.35
N THR A 164 -23.36 47.61 30.35
CA THR A 164 -21.90 47.59 30.46
C THR A 164 -21.36 46.17 30.63
N ASN A 165 -22.02 45.34 31.44
CA ASN A 165 -21.61 43.95 31.63
C ASN A 165 -21.80 43.14 30.34
N LEU A 166 -22.96 43.24 29.69
CA LEU A 166 -23.23 42.58 28.41
C LEU A 166 -22.24 42.99 27.33
N LEU A 167 -21.81 44.25 27.33
CA LEU A 167 -20.81 44.74 26.40
C LEU A 167 -19.43 44.13 26.64
N ASN A 168 -19.05 43.92 27.90
CA ASN A 168 -17.79 43.25 28.22
C ASN A 168 -17.84 41.76 27.82
N ASP A 169 -18.96 41.08 28.08
CA ASP A 169 -19.15 39.69 27.67
C ASP A 169 -19.06 39.54 26.13
N ALA A 170 -19.70 40.45 25.39
CA ALA A 170 -19.64 40.48 23.92
C ALA A 170 -18.21 40.75 23.39
N LYS A 171 -17.41 41.55 24.10
CA LYS A 171 -16.00 41.77 23.76
C LYS A 171 -15.18 40.50 23.95
N ASP A 172 -15.38 39.81 25.07
CA ASP A 172 -14.67 38.56 25.35
C ASP A 172 -15.02 37.49 24.31
N GLU A 173 -16.29 37.37 23.93
CA GLU A 173 -16.75 36.47 22.86
C GLU A 173 -16.13 36.84 21.50
N THR A 174 -16.02 38.14 21.21
CA THR A 174 -15.34 38.65 19.99
C THR A 174 -13.85 38.27 19.96
N ILE A 175 -13.16 38.35 21.10
CA ILE A 175 -11.75 37.95 21.19
C ILE A 175 -11.61 36.44 20.95
N VAL A 176 -12.48 35.63 21.55
CA VAL A 176 -12.48 34.17 21.37
C VAL A 176 -12.73 33.79 19.92
N THR A 177 -13.74 34.37 19.28
CA THR A 177 -14.06 34.11 17.87
C THR A 177 -12.92 34.50 16.93
N LYS A 178 -12.22 35.62 17.19
CA LYS A 178 -11.03 36.02 16.43
C LYS A 178 -9.91 34.97 16.54
N ASN A 179 -9.61 34.50 17.75
CA ASN A 179 -8.57 33.48 17.96
C ASN A 179 -8.91 32.17 17.26
N LEU A 180 -10.17 31.73 17.34
CA LEU A 180 -10.65 30.53 16.64
C LEU A 180 -10.53 30.65 15.12
N LEU A 181 -10.83 31.83 14.56
CA LEU A 181 -10.68 32.08 13.13
C LEU A 181 -9.21 32.01 12.69
N GLU A 182 -8.30 32.58 13.48
CA GLU A 182 -6.85 32.51 13.22
C GLU A 182 -6.35 31.06 13.24
N THR A 183 -6.70 30.28 14.27
CA THR A 183 -6.36 28.85 14.35
C THR A 183 -6.94 28.05 13.19
N THR A 184 -8.17 28.36 12.77
CA THR A 184 -8.82 27.70 11.63
C THR A 184 -8.10 28.01 10.32
N ASN A 185 -7.65 29.25 10.14
CA ASN A 185 -6.90 29.65 8.96
C ASN A 185 -5.52 28.99 8.89
N GLU A 186 -4.82 28.86 10.02
CA GLU A 186 -3.56 28.11 10.11
C GLU A 186 -3.74 26.63 9.76
N ALA A 187 -4.79 25.99 10.32
CA ALA A 187 -5.13 24.60 10.00
C ALA A 187 -5.47 24.41 8.51
N ASN A 188 -6.20 25.35 7.90
CA ASN A 188 -6.50 25.35 6.48
C ASN A 188 -5.23 25.52 5.62
N ALA A 189 -4.31 26.40 6.01
CA ALA A 189 -3.03 26.58 5.32
C ALA A 189 -2.18 25.30 5.38
N SER A 190 -2.10 24.66 6.55
CA SER A 190 -1.41 23.38 6.72
C SER A 190 -2.04 22.26 5.89
N THR A 191 -3.37 22.17 5.88
CA THR A 191 -4.11 21.19 5.07
C THR A 191 -3.84 21.38 3.57
N LYS A 192 -3.77 22.64 3.11
CA LYS A 192 -3.44 22.97 1.72
C LYS A 192 -2.02 22.53 1.33
N ASP A 193 -1.05 22.71 2.22
CA ASP A 193 0.34 22.27 2.00
C ASP A 193 0.45 20.74 1.91
N LEU A 194 -0.23 20.02 2.81
CA LEU A 194 -0.30 18.56 2.77
C LEU A 194 -0.97 18.05 1.49
N LEU A 195 -2.06 18.69 1.04
CA LEU A 195 -2.73 18.35 -0.21
C LEU A 195 -1.79 18.53 -1.41
N LEU A 196 -1.04 19.64 -1.45
CA LEU A 196 -0.06 19.89 -2.49
C LEU A 196 1.05 18.81 -2.50
N LYS A 197 1.57 18.44 -1.33
CA LYS A 197 2.55 17.33 -1.20
C LYS A 197 1.99 16.02 -1.72
N CYS A 198 0.81 15.60 -1.28
CA CYS A 198 0.16 14.39 -1.79
C CYS A 198 -0.06 14.43 -3.31
N GLN A 199 -0.41 15.59 -3.88
CA GLN A 199 -0.58 15.74 -5.31
C GLN A 199 0.74 15.58 -6.07
N THR A 200 1.85 16.11 -5.55
CA THR A 200 3.18 15.91 -6.16
C THR A 200 3.65 14.46 -6.11
N GLU A 201 3.42 13.76 -4.99
CA GLU A 201 3.74 12.33 -4.85
C GLU A 201 2.89 11.46 -5.79
N LEU A 202 1.60 11.80 -5.95
CA LEU A 202 0.71 11.11 -6.88
C LEU A 202 1.19 11.24 -8.33
N GLU A 203 1.59 12.44 -8.77
CA GLU A 203 2.08 12.62 -10.14
C GLU A 203 3.44 11.93 -10.34
N SER A 204 4.32 11.95 -9.34
CA SER A 204 5.60 11.23 -9.39
C SER A 204 5.42 9.72 -9.51
N THR A 205 4.55 9.12 -8.69
CA THR A 205 4.26 7.68 -8.75
C THR A 205 3.59 7.27 -10.06
N LYS A 206 2.73 8.13 -10.61
CA LYS A 206 2.12 7.93 -11.93
C LYS A 206 3.17 7.90 -13.04
N VAL A 207 4.11 8.85 -13.06
CA VAL A 207 5.21 8.88 -14.03
C VAL A 207 6.08 7.62 -13.91
N GLU A 208 6.42 7.19 -12.69
CA GLU A 208 7.16 5.95 -12.47
C GLU A 208 6.40 4.72 -12.99
N SER A 209 5.09 4.64 -12.73
CA SER A 209 4.26 3.53 -13.20
C SER A 209 4.23 3.46 -14.73
N GLN A 210 4.15 4.61 -15.40
CA GLN A 210 4.15 4.72 -16.85
C GLN A 210 5.51 4.29 -17.44
N ALA A 211 6.62 4.68 -16.81
CA ALA A 211 7.95 4.24 -17.21
C ALA A 211 8.13 2.72 -17.06
N ARG A 212 7.58 2.12 -15.99
CA ARG A 212 7.58 0.66 -15.79
C ARG A 212 6.78 -0.05 -16.88
N LEU A 213 5.62 0.47 -17.27
CA LEU A 213 4.81 -0.11 -18.36
C LEU A 213 5.55 -0.09 -19.70
N GLN A 214 6.20 1.02 -20.04
CA GLN A 214 7.02 1.10 -21.26
C GLN A 214 8.16 0.08 -21.26
N LYS A 215 8.81 -0.13 -20.11
CA LYS A 215 9.86 -1.14 -19.96
C LYS A 215 9.33 -2.57 -20.12
N ILE A 216 8.15 -2.86 -19.58
CA ILE A 216 7.50 -4.17 -19.76
C ILE A 216 7.23 -4.44 -21.24
N GLN A 217 6.65 -3.47 -21.96
CA GLN A 217 6.39 -3.59 -23.40
C GLN A 217 7.67 -3.86 -24.19
N LEU A 218 8.77 -3.17 -23.87
CA LEU A 218 10.06 -3.41 -24.52
C LEU A 218 10.57 -4.84 -24.26
N LEU A 219 10.46 -5.34 -23.03
CA LEU A 219 10.86 -6.69 -22.67
C LEU A 219 9.98 -7.75 -23.35
N GLU A 220 8.68 -7.51 -23.49
CA GLU A 220 7.76 -8.38 -24.22
C GLU A 220 8.19 -8.54 -25.68
N THR A 221 8.55 -7.44 -26.36
CA THR A 221 9.09 -7.50 -27.73
C THR A 221 10.40 -8.30 -27.80
N GLN A 222 11.32 -8.09 -26.86
CA GLN A 222 12.59 -8.83 -26.82
C GLN A 222 12.39 -10.33 -26.57
N ILE A 223 11.38 -10.71 -25.78
CA ILE A 223 11.02 -12.12 -25.57
C ILE A 223 10.48 -12.71 -26.86
N ALA A 224 9.57 -12.01 -27.55
CA ALA A 224 9.04 -12.47 -28.84
C ALA A 224 10.14 -12.69 -29.89
N ASP A 225 11.10 -11.76 -30.00
CA ASP A 225 12.25 -11.89 -30.90
C ASP A 225 13.12 -13.10 -30.55
N LYS A 226 13.34 -13.37 -29.26
CA LYS A 226 14.10 -14.53 -28.80
C LYS A 226 13.36 -15.83 -29.06
N ASP A 227 12.05 -15.87 -28.85
CA ASP A 227 11.22 -17.04 -29.13
C ASP A 227 11.23 -17.38 -30.63
N GLN A 228 11.20 -16.37 -31.51
CA GLN A 228 11.35 -16.59 -32.95
C GLN A 228 12.71 -17.21 -33.30
N ASN A 229 13.80 -16.71 -32.71
CA ASN A 229 15.14 -17.28 -32.92
C ASN A 229 15.22 -18.72 -32.41
N VAL A 230 14.59 -19.03 -31.28
CA VAL A 230 14.54 -20.40 -30.73
C VAL A 230 13.82 -21.34 -31.69
N GLU A 231 12.70 -20.93 -32.29
CA GLU A 231 12.01 -21.75 -33.29
C GLU A 231 12.86 -21.95 -34.56
N GLU A 232 13.54 -20.91 -35.04
CA GLU A 232 14.47 -21.04 -36.18
C GLU A 232 15.63 -22.02 -35.86
N PHE A 233 16.18 -21.96 -34.64
CA PHE A 233 17.22 -22.91 -34.22
C PHE A 233 16.69 -24.34 -34.08
N LYS A 234 15.46 -24.53 -33.56
CA LYS A 234 14.83 -25.86 -33.50
C LYS A 234 14.66 -26.47 -34.88
N GLU A 235 14.21 -25.69 -35.86
CA GLU A 235 14.06 -26.15 -37.25
C GLU A 235 15.42 -26.58 -37.84
N LYS A 236 16.47 -25.77 -37.66
CA LYS A 236 17.84 -26.14 -38.08
C LYS A 236 18.34 -27.41 -37.42
N VAL A 237 18.09 -27.59 -36.12
CA VAL A 237 18.47 -28.80 -35.38
C VAL A 237 17.71 -30.03 -35.90
N MET A 238 16.42 -29.90 -36.19
CA MET A 238 15.62 -30.99 -36.75
C MET A 238 16.12 -31.40 -38.13
N ASN A 239 16.46 -30.44 -39.00
CA ASN A 239 17.04 -30.71 -40.32
C ASN A 239 18.38 -31.43 -40.22
N LEU A 240 19.29 -30.96 -39.35
CA LEU A 240 20.58 -31.63 -39.13
C LEU A 240 20.42 -33.05 -38.56
N GLN A 241 19.44 -33.28 -37.68
CA GLN A 241 19.14 -34.62 -37.18
C GLN A 241 18.67 -35.55 -38.29
N PHE A 242 17.87 -35.06 -39.24
CA PHE A 242 17.44 -35.83 -40.40
C PHE A 242 18.64 -36.22 -41.27
N ASP A 243 19.54 -35.27 -41.57
CA ASP A 243 20.76 -35.51 -42.35
C ASP A 243 21.70 -36.53 -41.69
N ILE A 244 21.84 -36.48 -40.36
CA ILE A 244 22.64 -37.46 -39.61
C ILE A 244 22.05 -38.86 -39.76
N LEU A 245 20.72 -38.99 -39.66
CA LEU A 245 20.03 -40.27 -39.69
C LEU A 245 20.08 -40.91 -41.09
N GLU A 246 20.01 -40.10 -42.15
CA GLU A 246 20.20 -40.53 -43.52
C GLU A 246 21.63 -41.01 -43.79
N ASN A 247 22.63 -40.25 -43.35
CA ASN A 247 24.04 -40.63 -43.48
C ASN A 247 24.38 -41.91 -42.69
N GLN A 248 23.80 -42.10 -41.49
CA GLN A 248 23.99 -43.33 -40.71
C GLN A 248 23.44 -44.57 -41.43
N LYS A 249 22.29 -44.46 -42.11
CA LYS A 249 21.74 -45.57 -42.92
C LYS A 249 22.67 -45.94 -44.06
N LEU A 250 23.25 -44.96 -44.74
CA LEU A 250 24.22 -45.17 -45.83
C LEU A 250 25.52 -45.84 -45.32
N ILE A 251 26.04 -45.40 -44.17
CA ILE A 251 27.23 -46.01 -43.55
C ILE A 251 26.96 -47.46 -43.14
N THR A 252 25.74 -47.76 -42.65
CA THR A 252 25.34 -49.10 -42.24
C THR A 252 25.21 -50.04 -43.44
N SER A 253 24.67 -49.57 -44.57
CA SER A 253 24.58 -50.38 -45.80
C SER A 253 25.94 -50.63 -46.45
N MET A 254 26.90 -49.72 -46.31
CA MET A 254 28.26 -49.89 -46.86
C MET A 254 29.15 -50.84 -46.04
N LYS A 255 28.86 -51.04 -44.74
CA LYS A 255 29.70 -51.87 -43.85
C LYS A 255 29.35 -53.36 -43.82
N SER A 256 28.25 -53.82 -44.43
CA SER A 256 27.69 -55.15 -44.11
C SER A 256 27.98 -56.30 -45.09
N THR A 257 28.78 -56.16 -46.15
CA THR A 257 29.02 -57.30 -47.07
C THR A 257 30.46 -57.60 -47.45
N ALA A 258 31.40 -56.66 -47.33
CA ALA A 258 32.78 -56.91 -47.78
C ALA A 258 33.71 -57.53 -46.71
N THR A 259 33.60 -57.14 -45.44
CA THR A 259 34.68 -57.44 -44.46
C THR A 259 34.46 -58.69 -43.59
N LYS A 260 33.21 -59.08 -43.31
CA LYS A 260 32.94 -60.22 -42.42
C LYS A 260 33.27 -61.58 -43.06
N SER A 261 33.00 -61.73 -44.36
CA SER A 261 33.31 -62.97 -45.09
C SER A 261 34.82 -63.19 -45.24
N GLU A 262 35.58 -62.11 -45.45
CA GLU A 262 37.04 -62.16 -45.56
C GLU A 262 37.68 -62.44 -44.18
N GLN A 263 37.22 -61.78 -43.12
CA GLN A 263 37.69 -62.04 -41.76
C GLN A 263 37.41 -63.47 -41.30
N GLN A 264 36.23 -64.01 -41.64
CA GLN A 264 35.87 -65.39 -41.31
C GLN A 264 36.76 -66.41 -42.05
N SER A 265 37.03 -66.19 -43.34
CA SER A 265 37.95 -67.01 -44.14
C SER A 265 39.38 -67.01 -43.58
N ILE A 266 39.88 -65.86 -43.10
CA ILE A 266 41.19 -65.76 -42.44
C ILE A 266 41.22 -66.56 -41.13
N ILE A 267 40.16 -66.46 -40.30
CA ILE A 267 40.08 -67.20 -39.03
C ILE A 267 40.07 -68.72 -39.28
N GLU A 268 39.32 -69.18 -40.28
CA GLU A 268 39.28 -70.59 -40.68
C GLU A 268 40.66 -71.08 -41.15
N ALA A 269 41.36 -70.31 -41.99
CA ALA A 269 42.72 -70.64 -42.40
C ALA A 269 43.70 -70.73 -41.22
N PHE A 270 43.61 -69.84 -40.22
CA PHE A 270 44.44 -69.92 -39.02
C PHE A 270 44.10 -71.11 -38.13
N SER A 271 42.81 -71.46 -38.02
CA SER A 271 42.36 -72.66 -37.32
C SER A 271 42.97 -73.91 -37.93
N ASP A 272 42.95 -74.03 -39.26
CA ASP A 272 43.51 -75.17 -39.99
C ASP A 272 45.04 -75.27 -39.84
N LEU A 273 45.74 -74.13 -39.77
CA LEU A 273 47.20 -74.10 -39.64
C LEU A 273 47.71 -74.39 -38.23
N THR A 274 46.93 -74.04 -37.20
CA THR A 274 47.40 -74.08 -35.80
C THR A 274 46.71 -75.14 -34.95
N ASN A 275 45.63 -75.76 -35.47
CA ASN A 275 44.70 -76.58 -34.71
C ASN A 275 44.13 -75.87 -33.46
N VAL A 276 44.06 -74.53 -33.50
CA VAL A 276 43.44 -73.70 -32.46
C VAL A 276 42.15 -73.11 -32.98
N ILE A 277 41.06 -73.40 -32.29
CA ILE A 277 39.74 -72.84 -32.56
C ILE A 277 39.46 -71.79 -31.49
N ILE A 278 39.24 -70.55 -31.92
CA ILE A 278 38.73 -69.48 -31.06
C ILE A 278 37.20 -69.51 -31.14
N ARG A 279 36.55 -69.94 -30.06
CA ARG A 279 35.08 -70.11 -30.01
C ARG A 279 34.36 -68.81 -29.76
N SER A 280 34.92 -67.97 -28.90
CA SER A 280 34.36 -66.68 -28.55
C SER A 280 35.46 -65.74 -28.11
N ALA A 281 35.22 -64.45 -28.30
CA ALA A 281 36.03 -63.38 -27.76
C ALA A 281 35.09 -62.41 -27.02
N VAL A 282 35.39 -62.16 -25.76
CA VAL A 282 34.68 -61.18 -24.94
C VAL A 282 35.63 -60.03 -24.66
N ILE A 283 35.24 -58.84 -25.09
CA ILE A 283 35.97 -57.61 -24.77
C ILE A 283 35.32 -57.02 -23.52
N ASP A 284 36.12 -56.89 -22.47
CA ASP A 284 35.73 -56.19 -21.26
C ASP A 284 36.22 -54.73 -21.35
N SER A 285 35.28 -53.81 -21.48
CA SER A 285 35.56 -52.37 -21.58
C SER A 285 36.13 -51.78 -20.30
N ASP A 286 35.81 -52.37 -19.15
CA ASP A 286 36.13 -51.80 -17.84
C ASP A 286 37.57 -52.17 -17.44
N SER A 287 37.98 -53.40 -17.74
CA SER A 287 39.37 -53.86 -17.57
C SER A 287 40.26 -53.61 -18.79
N ASN A 288 39.68 -53.17 -19.91
CA ASN A 288 40.36 -53.01 -21.20
C ASN A 288 41.11 -54.28 -21.61
N THR A 289 40.49 -55.45 -21.42
CA THR A 289 41.05 -56.75 -21.78
C THR A 289 40.14 -57.50 -22.75
N ALA A 290 40.73 -58.39 -23.53
CA ALA A 290 40.03 -59.32 -24.41
C ALA A 290 40.31 -60.75 -23.93
N THR A 291 39.24 -61.47 -23.56
CA THR A 291 39.30 -62.88 -23.18
C THR A 291 38.85 -63.75 -24.34
N PHE A 292 39.73 -64.65 -24.77
CA PHE A 292 39.50 -65.61 -25.84
C PHE A 292 39.23 -66.99 -25.26
N ASP A 293 38.16 -67.62 -25.73
CA ASP A 293 37.84 -69.03 -25.47
C ASP A 293 38.49 -69.91 -26.54
N CYS A 294 39.54 -70.64 -26.16
CA CYS A 294 40.40 -71.38 -27.08
C CYS A 294 40.31 -72.89 -26.86
N LEU A 295 40.08 -73.63 -27.95
CA LEU A 295 40.26 -75.08 -28.01
C LEU A 295 41.46 -75.40 -28.88
N GLN A 296 42.42 -76.16 -28.36
CA GLN A 296 43.57 -76.61 -29.13
C GLN A 296 43.61 -78.14 -29.16
N THR A 297 43.70 -78.70 -30.36
CA THR A 297 43.69 -80.16 -30.56
C THR A 297 45.00 -80.63 -31.19
N SER A 298 45.54 -81.76 -30.72
CA SER A 298 46.73 -82.36 -31.31
C SER A 298 46.41 -83.23 -32.51
N SER A 299 47.44 -83.56 -33.29
CA SER A 299 47.34 -84.54 -34.38
C SER A 299 46.93 -85.95 -33.91
N LYS A 300 47.12 -86.26 -32.62
CA LYS A 300 46.70 -87.52 -31.98
C LYS A 300 45.26 -87.49 -31.44
N GLY A 301 44.57 -86.34 -31.51
CA GLY A 301 43.19 -86.18 -31.09
C GLY A 301 42.97 -85.74 -29.64
N ASP A 302 44.04 -85.46 -28.89
CA ASP A 302 43.95 -84.90 -27.53
C ASP A 302 43.61 -83.40 -27.62
N THR A 303 42.62 -82.92 -26.86
CA THR A 303 42.18 -81.51 -26.88
C THR A 303 42.34 -80.87 -25.50
N ILE A 304 42.88 -79.65 -25.46
CA ILE A 304 42.89 -78.79 -24.28
C ILE A 304 41.97 -77.59 -24.50
N HIS A 305 41.20 -77.26 -23.46
CA HIS A 305 40.37 -76.07 -23.39
C HIS A 305 40.97 -75.06 -22.43
N TYR A 306 41.09 -73.80 -22.84
CA TYR A 306 41.60 -72.74 -21.98
C TYR A 306 41.05 -71.36 -22.36
N PHE A 307 41.09 -70.44 -21.41
CA PHE A 307 40.89 -69.02 -21.65
C PHE A 307 42.22 -68.30 -21.72
N LEU A 308 42.34 -67.39 -22.67
CA LEU A 308 43.50 -66.52 -22.82
C LEU A 308 43.03 -65.07 -22.73
N THR A 309 43.45 -64.35 -21.69
CA THR A 309 43.11 -62.93 -21.52
C THR A 309 44.33 -62.08 -21.87
N ILE A 310 44.13 -61.15 -22.81
CA ILE A 310 45.17 -60.26 -23.33
C ILE A 310 44.67 -58.81 -23.20
N PRO A 311 45.52 -57.84 -22.81
CA PRO A 311 45.18 -56.43 -22.86
C PRO A 311 44.71 -56.00 -24.25
N HIS A 312 43.54 -55.37 -24.31
CA HIS A 312 42.95 -54.79 -25.51
C HIS A 312 43.25 -53.29 -25.52
N ASN A 313 43.63 -52.70 -26.66
CA ASN A 313 43.90 -51.25 -26.79
C ASN A 313 44.75 -50.61 -25.66
N SER A 314 45.73 -51.33 -25.10
CA SER A 314 46.66 -50.77 -24.11
C SER A 314 47.73 -49.90 -24.80
N THR A 315 48.09 -48.79 -24.17
CA THR A 315 49.18 -47.89 -24.58
C THR A 315 50.57 -48.43 -24.21
N ASP A 316 50.64 -49.53 -23.47
CA ASP A 316 51.90 -50.15 -23.06
C ASP A 316 52.62 -50.80 -24.24
N SER A 317 53.94 -50.93 -24.13
CA SER A 317 54.75 -51.62 -25.13
C SER A 317 54.20 -53.03 -25.36
N TYR A 318 53.95 -53.39 -26.63
CA TYR A 318 53.35 -54.66 -27.04
C TYR A 318 53.99 -55.89 -26.36
N LYS A 319 55.31 -55.84 -26.14
CA LYS A 319 56.07 -56.95 -25.54
C LYS A 319 55.97 -57.03 -24.01
N SER A 320 55.66 -55.93 -23.33
CA SER A 320 55.55 -55.89 -21.86
C SER A 320 54.16 -56.22 -21.33
N GLN A 321 53.17 -56.37 -22.21
CA GLN A 321 51.82 -56.76 -21.82
C GLN A 321 51.81 -58.17 -21.19
N LEU A 322 51.08 -58.33 -20.08
CA LEU A 322 50.88 -59.63 -19.46
C LEU A 322 49.70 -60.34 -20.10
N VAL A 323 49.85 -61.64 -20.32
CA VAL A 323 48.83 -62.55 -20.81
C VAL A 323 48.49 -63.52 -19.69
N LEU A 324 47.20 -63.65 -19.40
CA LEU A 324 46.68 -64.58 -18.41
C LEU A 324 46.15 -65.82 -19.12
N TYR A 325 46.69 -66.99 -18.78
CA TYR A 325 46.20 -68.29 -19.21
C TYR A 325 45.44 -68.95 -18.07
N LYS A 326 44.24 -69.46 -18.37
CA LYS A 326 43.41 -70.21 -17.43
C LYS A 326 42.94 -71.52 -18.07
N PRO A 327 43.49 -72.68 -17.66
CA PRO A 327 43.04 -73.97 -18.18
C PRO A 327 41.60 -74.26 -17.77
N GLN A 328 40.86 -74.97 -18.61
CA GLN A 328 39.52 -75.50 -18.35
C GLN A 328 39.57 -77.04 -18.38
N LEU A 329 40.47 -77.59 -17.56
CA LEU A 329 40.71 -79.03 -17.45
C LEU A 329 39.79 -79.65 -16.40
N ASP A 330 39.12 -80.73 -16.77
CA ASP A 330 38.36 -81.59 -15.86
C ASP A 330 39.24 -82.77 -15.42
N PRO A 331 39.47 -82.99 -14.12
CA PRO A 331 40.36 -84.04 -13.63
C PRO A 331 40.00 -85.47 -14.06
N VAL A 332 38.73 -85.73 -14.40
CA VAL A 332 38.25 -87.04 -14.81
C VAL A 332 38.29 -87.18 -16.33
N ARG A 333 37.75 -86.19 -17.05
CA ARG A 333 37.68 -86.23 -18.52
C ARG A 333 39.06 -86.08 -19.16
N ASP A 334 39.88 -85.19 -18.63
CA ASP A 334 41.13 -84.75 -19.25
C ASP A 334 42.35 -85.40 -18.58
N ALA A 335 42.16 -86.49 -17.82
CA ALA A 335 43.21 -87.17 -17.05
C ALA A 335 44.43 -87.55 -17.91
N THR A 336 44.19 -88.04 -19.13
CA THR A 336 45.25 -88.42 -20.09
C THR A 336 46.05 -87.21 -20.60
N VAL A 337 45.39 -86.06 -20.72
CA VAL A 337 46.01 -84.80 -21.15
C VAL A 337 46.80 -84.21 -19.99
N ILE A 338 46.23 -84.22 -18.78
CA ILE A 338 46.88 -83.73 -17.55
C ILE A 338 48.19 -84.48 -17.28
N GLU A 339 48.24 -85.79 -17.49
CA GLU A 339 49.45 -86.60 -17.29
C GLU A 339 50.61 -86.21 -18.22
N LYS A 340 50.30 -85.75 -19.44
CA LYS A 340 51.30 -85.42 -20.47
C LYS A 340 51.78 -83.97 -20.40
N LEU A 341 50.91 -83.08 -19.95
CA LEU A 341 51.20 -81.66 -19.89
C LEU A 341 52.18 -81.35 -18.75
N PRO A 342 53.12 -80.42 -18.96
CA PRO A 342 53.88 -79.82 -17.86
C PRO A 342 52.97 -79.23 -16.78
N ASP A 343 53.35 -79.37 -15.51
CA ASP A 343 52.56 -78.91 -14.35
C ASP A 343 52.05 -77.46 -14.50
N TYR A 344 52.87 -76.56 -15.04
CA TYR A 344 52.52 -75.15 -15.20
C TYR A 344 51.41 -74.90 -16.24
N LEU A 345 51.13 -75.83 -17.14
CA LEU A 345 50.00 -75.75 -18.08
C LEU A 345 48.68 -76.30 -17.50
N THR A 346 48.75 -76.95 -16.33
CA THR A 346 47.58 -77.42 -15.59
C THR A 346 47.05 -76.38 -14.59
N ALA A 347 47.82 -75.32 -14.34
CA ALA A 347 47.47 -74.22 -13.45
C ALA A 347 47.24 -72.90 -14.21
N THR A 348 46.58 -71.95 -13.56
CA THR A 348 46.45 -70.58 -14.08
C THR A 348 47.80 -69.87 -13.97
N ILE A 349 48.29 -69.30 -15.07
CA ILE A 349 49.59 -68.62 -15.11
C ILE A 349 49.49 -67.28 -15.83
N GLU A 350 50.38 -66.36 -15.46
CA GLU A 350 50.59 -65.09 -16.12
C GLU A 350 51.99 -65.03 -16.70
N PHE A 351 52.12 -64.55 -17.93
CA PHE A 351 53.41 -64.43 -18.61
C PHE A 351 53.42 -63.25 -19.58
N SER A 352 54.61 -62.77 -19.95
CA SER A 352 54.74 -61.70 -20.94
C SER A 352 54.27 -62.16 -22.32
N ARG A 353 53.57 -61.28 -23.03
CA ARG A 353 53.10 -61.49 -24.41
C ARG A 353 54.23 -61.88 -25.38
N ASP A 354 55.47 -61.45 -25.13
CA ASP A 354 56.64 -61.85 -25.93
C ASP A 354 56.88 -63.38 -25.86
N SER A 355 56.50 -64.02 -24.76
CA SER A 355 56.60 -65.47 -24.55
C SER A 355 55.40 -66.27 -25.03
N LEU A 356 54.37 -65.63 -25.61
CA LEU A 356 53.14 -66.29 -26.05
C LEU A 356 53.39 -67.39 -27.10
N HIS A 357 54.32 -67.16 -28.01
CA HIS A 357 54.71 -68.16 -29.00
C HIS A 357 55.34 -69.40 -28.35
N LYS A 358 56.19 -69.24 -27.33
CA LYS A 358 56.80 -70.36 -26.59
C LYS A 358 55.75 -71.13 -25.82
N PHE A 359 54.83 -70.41 -25.18
CA PHE A 359 53.69 -70.99 -24.49
C PHE A 359 52.85 -71.86 -25.44
N PHE A 360 52.51 -71.34 -26.63
CA PHE A 360 51.78 -72.11 -27.65
C PHE A 360 52.54 -73.38 -28.07
N MET A 361 53.84 -73.28 -28.35
CA MET A 361 54.65 -74.45 -28.72
C MET A 361 54.74 -75.49 -27.59
N ASN A 362 54.81 -75.05 -26.34
CA ASN A 362 54.81 -75.97 -25.19
C ASN A 362 53.48 -76.73 -25.04
N ILE A 363 52.34 -76.11 -25.39
CA ILE A 363 51.06 -76.84 -25.45
C ILE A 363 51.10 -77.88 -26.57
N VAL A 364 51.54 -77.50 -27.78
CA VAL A 364 51.67 -78.44 -28.90
C VAL A 364 52.52 -79.64 -28.51
N ASP A 365 53.74 -79.38 -28.03
CA ASP A 365 54.67 -80.42 -27.60
C ASP A 365 54.10 -81.29 -26.46
N GLY A 366 53.33 -80.68 -25.55
CA GLY A 366 52.69 -81.40 -24.45
C GLY A 366 51.58 -82.34 -24.91
N LEU A 367 50.79 -81.93 -25.90
CA LEU A 367 49.71 -82.74 -26.47
C LEU A 367 50.19 -83.77 -27.50
N GLU A 368 51.39 -83.60 -28.06
CA GLU A 368 52.00 -84.52 -29.03
C GLU A 368 52.85 -85.62 -28.38
N ARG A 369 53.18 -85.53 -27.09
CA ARG A 369 53.78 -86.63 -26.33
C ARG A 369 52.78 -87.80 -26.22
#